data_AF-A0A453T493-F1
#
_entry.id   AF-A0A453T493-F1
#
_cell.length_a   1.000
_cell.length_b   1.000
_cell.length_c   1.000
_cell.angle_alpha   90.00
_cell.angle_beta   90.00
_cell.angle_gamma   90.00
#
_symmetry.space_group_name_H-M   'P 1'
#
loop_
_entity.id
_entity.type
_entity.pdbx_description
1 polymer ?
#
loop_
_entity_poly.entity_id
_entity_poly.type
_entity_poly.pdbx_seq_one_letter_code
_entity_poly.pdbx_strand_id
1 'polypeptide(L)'
;DPYLATLLTCMLWVFYGLPIVHPNSILVVTVNGIGFVVQLVYLSIFFIYSTNNKRLKMLGVLTAEAVFMVCMVVGVLLGTHTHEKRSMIVGILCVIFGSIMYASPLTIM
;
A
#
# COMPACT_ATOMS: atom_id res chain seq x y z
N ASP A 1 -3.37 -12.45 0.09
CA ASP A 1 -3.35 -12.56 1.57
C ASP A 1 -3.64 -11.23 2.22
N PRO A 2 -4.34 -11.20 3.38
CA PRO A 2 -4.70 -9.96 4.08
C PRO A 2 -3.47 -9.13 4.48
N TYR A 3 -2.35 -9.78 4.77
CA TYR A 3 -1.08 -9.12 5.10
C TYR A 3 -0.51 -8.29 3.95
N LEU A 4 -0.46 -8.87 2.75
CA LEU A 4 0.03 -8.19 1.54
C LEU A 4 -0.93 -7.07 1.12
N ALA A 5 -2.24 -7.35 1.11
CA ALA A 5 -3.25 -6.35 0.79
C ALA A 5 -3.21 -5.14 1.75
N THR A 6 -3.04 -5.38 3.05
CA THR A 6 -2.88 -4.31 4.05
C THR A 6 -1.59 -3.53 3.82
N LEU A 7 -0.48 -4.21 3.49
CA LEU A 7 0.80 -3.56 3.19
C LEU A 7 0.65 -2.59 2.01
N LEU A 8 0.05 -3.05 0.91
CA LEU A 8 -0.20 -2.24 -0.29
C LEU A 8 -1.05 -1.01 0.04
N THR A 9 -2.15 -1.19 0.76
CA THR A 9 -3.03 -0.07 1.15
C THR A 9 -2.31 0.92 2.05
N CYS A 10 -1.51 0.46 3.02
CA CYS A 10 -0.69 1.36 3.84
C CYS A 10 0.34 2.12 2.99
N MET A 11 1.02 1.46 2.05
CA MET A 11 1.97 2.13 1.14
C MET A 11 1.29 3.22 0.30
N LEU A 12 0.10 2.94 -0.25
CA LEU A 12 -0.68 3.91 -1.02
C LEU A 12 -1.06 5.14 -0.18
N TRP A 13 -1.57 4.92 1.04
CA TRP A 13 -1.96 6.02 1.92
C TRP A 13 -0.77 6.81 2.47
N VAL A 14 0.37 6.16 2.71
CA VAL A 14 1.62 6.85 3.05
C VAL A 14 2.01 7.77 1.90
N PHE A 15 2.03 7.28 0.66
CA PHE A 15 2.37 8.10 -0.50
C PHE A 15 1.38 9.24 -0.72
N TYR A 16 0.07 8.98 -0.59
CA TYR A 16 -0.98 9.99 -0.67
C TYR A 16 -0.76 11.12 0.34
N GLY A 17 -0.49 10.79 1.61
CA GLY A 17 -0.35 11.78 2.68
C GLY A 17 0.94 12.61 2.63
N LEU A 18 1.90 12.27 1.76
CA LEU A 18 3.11 13.06 1.62
C LEU A 18 2.81 14.47 1.09
N PRO A 19 3.48 15.52 1.58
CA PRO A 19 3.24 16.90 1.15
C PRO A 19 3.42 17.13 -0.36
N ILE A 20 4.23 16.31 -1.02
CA ILE A 20 4.45 16.36 -2.47
C ILE A 20 3.22 15.92 -3.29
N VAL A 21 2.34 15.10 -2.69
CA VAL A 21 1.12 14.57 -3.29
C VAL A 21 -0.09 15.33 -2.75
N HIS A 22 -0.31 15.30 -1.44
CA HIS A 22 -1.45 15.95 -0.77
C HIS A 22 -0.99 16.79 0.43
N PRO A 23 -1.01 18.13 0.34
CA PRO A 23 -0.62 19.01 1.44
C PRO A 23 -1.46 18.80 2.71
N ASN A 24 -0.88 19.10 3.87
CA ASN A 24 -1.55 19.12 5.19
C ASN A 24 -2.17 17.78 5.66
N SER A 25 -1.67 16.64 5.18
CA SER A 25 -2.23 15.31 5.50
C SER A 25 -1.27 14.38 6.25
N ILE A 26 -0.40 14.97 7.08
CA ILE A 26 0.66 14.22 7.78
C ILE A 26 0.14 13.15 8.75
N LEU A 27 -1.06 13.34 9.31
CA LEU A 27 -1.69 12.35 10.21
C LEU A 27 -1.99 11.03 9.48
N VAL A 28 -2.33 11.11 8.20
CA VAL A 28 -2.54 9.93 7.33
C VAL A 28 -1.23 9.17 7.17
N VAL A 29 -0.12 9.89 6.99
CA VAL A 29 1.23 9.30 6.90
C VAL A 29 1.61 8.60 8.20
N THR A 30 1.35 9.21 9.36
CA THR A 30 1.75 8.61 10.64
C THR A 30 1.00 7.32 10.92
N VAL A 31 -0.32 7.29 10.73
CA VAL A 31 -1.15 6.10 11.01
C VAL A 31 -0.80 4.97 10.04
N ASN A 32 -0.73 5.27 8.73
CA ASN A 32 -0.42 4.26 7.73
C ASN A 32 1.06 3.84 7.75
N GLY A 33 1.96 4.72 8.17
CA GLY A 33 3.37 4.41 8.39
C GLY A 33 3.57 3.41 9.52
N ILE A 34 2.86 3.58 10.65
CA ILE A 34 2.85 2.59 11.72
C ILE A 34 2.26 1.26 11.21
N GLY A 35 1.13 1.31 10.51
CA GLY A 35 0.51 0.13 9.90
C GLY A 35 1.45 -0.63 8.96
N PHE A 36 2.20 0.11 8.13
CA PHE A 36 3.21 -0.44 7.24
C PHE A 36 4.32 -1.17 8.01
N VAL A 37 4.88 -0.56 9.06
CA VAL A 37 5.93 -1.18 9.89
C VAL A 37 5.41 -2.46 10.56
N VAL A 38 4.21 -2.42 11.15
CA VAL A 38 3.58 -3.60 11.75
C VAL A 38 3.41 -4.71 10.71
N GLN A 39 2.99 -4.35 9.50
CA GLN A 39 2.77 -5.31 8.44
C GLN A 39 4.07 -5.93 7.90
N LEU A 40 5.17 -5.17 7.88
CA LEU A 40 6.50 -5.68 7.60
C LEU A 40 6.97 -6.67 8.67
N VAL A 41 6.69 -6.42 9.95
CA VAL A 41 6.99 -7.36 11.03
C VAL A 41 6.26 -8.68 10.81
N TYR A 42 4.96 -8.64 10.49
CA TYR A 42 4.19 -9.85 10.20
C TYR A 42 4.72 -10.62 8.99
N LEU A 43 5.06 -9.94 7.90
CA LEU A 43 5.65 -10.58 6.73
C LEU A 43 7.02 -11.19 7.05
N SER A 44 7.84 -10.51 7.86
CA SER A 44 9.15 -11.02 8.28
C SER A 44 9.02 -12.34 9.05
N ILE A 45 8.10 -12.38 10.02
CA ILE A 45 7.78 -13.61 10.76
C ILE A 45 7.29 -14.69 9.78
N PHE A 46 6.38 -14.35 8.86
CA PHE A 46 5.90 -15.30 7.85
C PHE A 46 7.05 -15.87 7.00
N PHE A 47 7.99 -15.03 6.57
CA PHE A 47 9.11 -15.46 5.73
C PHE A 47 10.09 -16.39 6.45
N ILE A 48 10.26 -16.22 7.77
CA ILE A 48 11.10 -17.07 8.61
C ILE A 48 10.47 -18.46 8.78
N TYR A 49 9.17 -18.53 9.03
CA TYR A 49 8.50 -19.78 9.42
C TYR A 49 7.74 -20.50 8.29
N SER A 50 7.62 -19.92 7.11
CA SER A 50 6.87 -20.52 6.00
C SER A 50 7.67 -21.53 5.17
N THR A 51 6.94 -22.45 4.52
CA THR A 51 7.53 -23.41 3.58
C THR A 51 7.94 -22.74 2.27
N ASN A 52 8.98 -23.28 1.60
CA ASN A 52 9.57 -22.70 0.38
C ASN A 52 8.53 -22.37 -0.72
N ASN A 53 7.52 -23.23 -0.91
CA ASN A 53 6.50 -23.02 -1.94
C ASN A 53 5.57 -21.83 -1.63
N LYS A 54 5.17 -21.67 -0.36
CA LYS A 54 4.34 -20.53 0.07
C LYS A 54 5.16 -19.24 0.07
N ARG A 55 6.41 -19.34 0.51
CA ARG A 55 7.38 -18.24 0.49
C ARG A 55 7.58 -17.66 -0.91
N LEU A 56 7.79 -18.50 -1.92
CA LEU A 56 8.03 -18.04 -3.30
C LEU A 56 6.82 -17.30 -3.86
N LYS A 57 5.60 -17.83 -3.62
CA LYS A 57 4.36 -17.15 -4.02
C LYS A 57 4.22 -15.79 -3.36
N MET A 58 4.47 -15.72 -2.05
CA MET A 58 4.34 -14.48 -1.29
C MET A 58 5.36 -13.43 -1.71
N LEU A 59 6.60 -13.85 -1.99
CA LEU A 59 7.63 -12.99 -2.53
C LEU A 59 7.27 -12.48 -3.93
N GLY A 60 6.66 -13.32 -4.77
CA GLY A 60 6.18 -12.92 -6.09
C GLY A 60 5.12 -11.82 -6.02
N VAL A 61 4.14 -11.95 -5.12
CA VAL A 61 3.12 -10.91 -4.91
C VAL A 61 3.74 -9.63 -4.33
N LEU A 62 4.62 -9.74 -3.33
CA LEU A 62 5.31 -8.59 -2.74
C LEU A 62 6.14 -7.83 -3.79
N THR A 63 6.79 -8.55 -4.69
CA THR A 63 7.55 -7.95 -5.81
C THR A 63 6.60 -7.22 -6.77
N ALA A 64 5.45 -7.81 -7.09
CA ALA A 64 4.44 -7.17 -7.93
C ALA A 64 3.89 -5.89 -7.28
N GLU A 65 3.62 -5.90 -5.98
CA GLU A 65 3.19 -4.71 -5.22
C GLU A 65 4.26 -3.61 -5.23
N ALA A 66 5.52 -3.98 -5.03
CA ALA A 66 6.64 -3.04 -5.08
C ALA A 66 6.80 -2.41 -6.48
N VAL A 67 6.73 -3.22 -7.54
CA VAL A 67 6.79 -2.73 -8.93
C VAL A 67 5.60 -1.81 -9.23
N PHE A 68 4.39 -2.21 -8.82
CA PHE A 68 3.19 -1.38 -8.97
C PHE A 68 3.36 -0.02 -8.26
N MET A 69 3.86 -0.01 -7.02
CA MET A 69 4.12 1.21 -6.27
C MET A 69 5.15 2.11 -6.98
N VAL A 70 6.27 1.54 -7.45
CA VAL A 70 7.29 2.30 -8.18
C VAL A 70 6.73 2.90 -9.45
N CYS A 71 6.03 2.11 -10.27
CA CYS A 71 5.38 2.58 -11.50
C CYS A 71 4.38 3.70 -11.23
N MET A 72 3.55 3.56 -10.19
CA MET A 72 2.59 4.57 -9.80
C MET A 72 3.28 5.87 -9.35
N VAL A 73 4.26 5.78 -8.44
CA VAL A 73 5.00 6.95 -7.93
C VAL A 73 5.68 7.71 -9.07
N VAL A 74 6.40 6.99 -9.94
CA VAL A 74 7.08 7.58 -11.10
C VAL A 74 6.06 8.19 -12.06
N GLY A 75 4.98 7.48 -12.39
CA GLY A 75 3.94 7.97 -13.29
C GLY A 75 3.24 9.23 -12.79
N VAL A 76 2.96 9.30 -11.49
CA VAL A 76 2.33 10.48 -10.88
C VAL A 76 3.30 11.67 -10.82
N LEU A 77 4.54 11.45 -10.38
CA LEU A 77 5.52 12.53 -10.23
C LEU A 77 5.99 13.09 -11.58
N LEU A 78 6.16 12.25 -12.60
CA LEU A 78 6.57 12.69 -13.94
C LEU A 78 5.39 13.18 -14.79
N GLY A 79 4.22 12.55 -14.66
CA GLY A 79 3.05 12.83 -15.52
C GLY A 79 2.18 14.00 -15.07
N THR A 80 2.33 14.47 -13.83
CA THR A 80 1.49 15.55 -13.31
C THR A 80 2.28 16.60 -12.54
N HIS A 81 2.00 17.88 -12.81
CA HIS A 81 2.71 19.01 -12.23
C HIS A 81 1.93 19.74 -11.12
N THR A 82 0.63 19.47 -10.96
CA THR A 82 -0.21 20.09 -9.93
C THR A 82 -0.54 19.13 -8.78
N HIS A 83 -0.53 19.64 -7.55
CA HIS A 83 -0.87 18.86 -6.36
C HIS A 83 -2.29 18.29 -6.40
N GLU A 84 -3.27 19.03 -6.94
CA GLU A 84 -4.65 18.55 -7.05
C GLU A 84 -4.78 17.30 -7.93
N LYS A 85 -4.09 17.27 -9.08
CA LYS A 85 -4.12 16.10 -9.99
C LYS A 85 -3.42 14.91 -9.36
N ARG A 86 -2.28 15.12 -8.69
CA ARG A 86 -1.56 14.08 -7.94
C ARG A 86 -2.44 13.47 -6.85
N SER A 87 -3.05 14.33 -6.04
CA SER A 87 -3.98 13.95 -4.97
C SER A 87 -5.15 13.14 -5.53
N MET A 88 -5.79 13.60 -6.60
CA MET A 88 -6.94 12.92 -7.17
C MET A 88 -6.58 11.51 -7.69
N ILE A 89 -5.50 11.37 -8.46
CA ILE A 89 -5.09 10.08 -9.03
C ILE A 89 -4.74 9.08 -7.92
N VAL A 90 -3.88 9.48 -6.99
CA VAL A 90 -3.44 8.59 -5.89
C VAL A 90 -4.62 8.30 -4.95
N GLY A 91 -5.46 9.29 -4.68
CA GLY A 91 -6.63 9.16 -3.82
C GLY A 91 -7.66 8.17 -4.36
N ILE A 92 -7.94 8.18 -5.67
CA ILE A 92 -8.83 7.19 -6.31
C ILE A 92 -8.30 5.76 -6.09
N LEU A 93 -6.99 5.55 -6.26
CA LEU A 93 -6.38 4.25 -6.00
C LEU A 93 -6.49 3.87 -4.52
N CYS A 94 -6.21 4.79 -3.60
CA CYS A 94 -6.35 4.56 -2.16
C CYS A 94 -7.78 4.12 -1.78
N VAL A 95 -8.80 4.77 -2.36
CA VAL A 95 -10.21 4.42 -2.13
C VAL A 95 -10.54 3.05 -2.70
N ILE A 96 -10.17 2.75 -3.94
CA ILE A 96 -10.45 1.44 -4.56
C ILE A 96 -9.83 0.30 -3.74
N PHE A 97 -8.53 0.37 -3.48
CA PHE A 97 -7.83 -0.69 -2.74
C PHE A 97 -8.29 -0.75 -1.26
N GLY A 98 -8.53 0.40 -0.64
CA GLY A 98 -9.08 0.48 0.72
C GLY A 98 -10.48 -0.13 0.82
N SER A 99 -11.35 0.11 -0.16
CA SER A 99 -12.68 -0.50 -0.20
C SER A 99 -12.63 -2.01 -0.40
N ILE A 100 -11.73 -2.51 -1.25
CA ILE A 100 -11.53 -3.94 -1.46
C ILE A 100 -11.12 -4.65 -0.16
N MET A 101 -10.35 -3.98 0.72
CA MET A 101 -9.98 -4.58 2.00
C MET A 101 -11.18 -4.93 2.89
N TYR A 102 -12.32 -4.23 2.76
CA TYR A 102 -13.54 -4.57 3.50
C TYR A 102 -14.19 -5.89 3.04
N ALA A 103 -13.75 -6.47 1.92
CA ALA A 103 -14.16 -7.83 1.56
C ALA A 103 -13.68 -8.86 2.60
N SER A 104 -12.52 -8.65 3.24
CA SER A 104 -12.00 -9.59 4.23
C SER A 104 -12.93 -9.78 5.44
N PRO A 105 -13.37 -8.74 6.18
CA PRO A 105 -14.32 -8.93 7.27
C PRO A 105 -15.68 -9.44 6.81
N LEU A 106 -16.12 -9.08 5.59
CA LEU A 106 -17.39 -9.57 5.03
C LEU A 106 -17.38 -11.09 4.80
N THR A 107 -16.23 -11.68 4.45
CA THR A 107 -16.14 -13.15 4.23
C THR A 107 -16.27 -13.98 5.50
N ILE A 108 -16.25 -13.37 6.68
CA ILE A 108 -16.32 -14.05 7.98
C ILE A 108 -17.72 -13.86 8.63
N MET A 109 -18.56 -12.97 8.09
CA MET A 109 -19.97 -12.81 8.48
C MET A 109 -20.87 -13.75 7.66
#